data_AF-A0AAW4VWK5-F1
#
_entry.id   AF-A0AAW4VWK5-F1
#
_cell.length_a   1.000
_cell.length_b   1.000
_cell.length_c   1.000
_cell.angle_alpha   90.00
_cell.angle_beta   90.00
_cell.angle_gamma   90.00
#
_symmetry.space_group_name_H-M   'P 1'
#
loop_
_entity.id
_entity.type
_entity.pdbx_description
1 polymer ?
#
loop_
_entity_poly.entity_id
_entity_poly.type
_entity_poly.pdbx_seq_one_letter_code
_entity_poly.pdbx_strand_id
1 'polypeptide(L)'
;ASGALDFFVGFLKPALHLLGIPSEVVPLALIRPVSGNAALALMADLIKTYGPDSLIGRMASVIQGSTDTTLYVVTVYFGAVG
;
A
#
# COMPACT_ATOMS: atom_id res chain seq x y z
N ALA A 1 -5.27 6.14 -15.16
CA ALA A 1 -4.43 6.22 -13.96
C ALA A 1 -4.36 7.69 -13.56
N SER A 2 -4.82 8.04 -12.35
CA SER A 2 -4.97 9.44 -11.92
C SER A 2 -3.60 10.03 -11.60
N GLY A 3 -3.17 11.07 -12.33
CA GLY A 3 -1.87 11.73 -12.14
C GLY A 3 -1.63 12.31 -10.74
N ALA A 4 -2.67 12.39 -9.89
CA ALA A 4 -2.53 12.71 -8.48
C ALA A 4 -1.74 11.65 -7.70
N LEU A 5 -1.91 10.36 -8.03
CA LEU A 5 -1.17 9.26 -7.40
C LEU A 5 0.31 9.32 -7.79
N ASP A 6 0.61 9.57 -9.07
CA ASP A 6 1.99 9.68 -9.55
C ASP A 6 2.72 10.90 -8.95
N PHE A 7 2.01 12.03 -8.78
CA PHE A 7 2.54 13.23 -8.12
C PHE A 7 2.85 12.97 -6.64
N PHE A 8 1.94 12.32 -5.92
CA PHE A 8 2.11 12.01 -4.50
C PHE A 8 3.23 10.99 -4.27
N VAL A 9 3.31 9.95 -5.12
CA VAL A 9 4.42 8.98 -5.12
C VAL A 9 5.73 9.67 -5.49
N GLY A 10 5.72 10.61 -6.45
CA GLY A 10 6.89 11.42 -6.82
C GLY A 10 7.39 12.31 -5.67
N PHE A 11 6.47 12.86 -4.86
CA PHE A 11 6.81 13.65 -3.68
C PHE A 11 7.37 12.80 -2.52
N LEU A 12 6.84 11.60 -2.33
CA LEU A 12 7.32 10.65 -1.31
C LEU A 12 8.59 9.90 -1.74
N LYS A 13 8.89 9.81 -3.04
CA LYS A 13 10.06 9.12 -3.61
C LYS A 13 11.40 9.44 -2.91
N PRO A 14 11.79 10.70 -2.65
CA PRO A 14 13.04 10.98 -1.96
C PRO A 14 13.09 10.41 -0.52
N ALA A 15 11.97 10.45 0.20
CA ALA A 15 11.88 9.85 1.54
C ALA A 15 11.90 8.32 1.50
N LEU A 16 11.23 7.72 0.52
CA LEU A 16 11.21 6.27 0.29
C LEU A 16 12.60 5.75 -0.11
N HIS A 17 13.32 6.48 -0.95
CA HIS A 17 14.68 6.15 -1.37
C HIS A 17 15.66 6.24 -0.18
N LEU A 18 15.50 7.22 0.71
CA LEU A 18 16.25 7.32 1.96
C LEU A 18 16.01 6.15 2.91
N LEU A 19 14.78 5.59 2.92
CA LEU A 19 14.39 4.44 3.73
C LEU A 19 14.65 3.09 3.05
N GLY A 20 15.16 3.07 1.80
CA GLY A 20 15.38 1.85 1.03
C GLY A 20 14.09 1.11 0.63
N ILE A 21 12.95 1.81 0.62
CA ILE A 21 11.63 1.25 0.29
C ILE A 21 11.44 1.26 -1.23
N PRO A 22 11.17 0.10 -1.87
CA PRO A 22 10.85 0.04 -3.29
C PRO A 22 9.60 0.87 -3.61
N SER A 23 9.60 1.63 -4.70
CA SER A 23 8.42 2.41 -5.11
C SER A 23 7.21 1.55 -5.46
N GLU A 24 7.44 0.28 -5.80
CA GLU A 24 6.47 -0.72 -6.21
C GLU A 24 5.53 -1.13 -5.06
N VAL A 25 5.98 -1.03 -3.80
CA VAL A 25 5.16 -1.38 -2.63
C VAL A 25 4.34 -0.19 -2.10
N VAL A 26 4.59 1.02 -2.59
CA VAL A 26 3.90 2.25 -2.14
C VAL A 26 2.40 2.22 -2.44
N PRO A 27 1.93 1.82 -3.64
CA PRO A 27 0.50 1.72 -3.91
C PRO A 27 -0.19 0.73 -2.98
N LEU A 28 0.44 -0.41 -2.69
CA LEU A 28 -0.07 -1.39 -1.75
C LEU A 28 -0.17 -0.81 -0.33
N ALA A 29 0.86 -0.11 0.13
CA ALA A 29 0.88 0.54 1.44
C ALA A 29 -0.20 1.62 1.60
N LEU A 30 -0.53 2.35 0.53
CA LEU A 30 -1.59 3.36 0.53
C LEU A 30 -3.00 2.75 0.47
N ILE A 31 -3.16 1.64 -0.25
CA ILE A 31 -4.47 1.01 -0.45
C ILE A 31 -4.86 0.11 0.73
N ARG A 32 -3.90 -0.53 1.40
CA ARG A 32 -4.17 -1.44 2.53
C ARG A 32 -5.00 -0.80 3.67
N PRO A 33 -4.76 0.45 4.10
CA PRO A 33 -5.59 1.11 5.11
C PRO A 33 -7.01 1.47 4.65
N VAL A 34 -7.29 1.46 3.34
CA VAL A 34 -8.58 1.81 2.73
C VAL A 34 -9.40 0.56 2.39
N SER A 35 -8.76 -0.45 1.80
CA SER A 35 -9.42 -1.69 1.36
C SER A 35 -8.48 -2.89 1.41
N GLY A 36 -8.85 -3.90 2.21
CA GLY A 36 -8.09 -5.14 2.31
C GLY A 36 -8.13 -6.00 1.04
N ASN A 37 -9.24 -5.98 0.29
CA ASN A 37 -9.40 -6.77 -0.94
C ASN A 37 -8.61 -6.16 -2.10
N ALA A 38 -8.61 -4.83 -2.24
CA ALA A 38 -7.80 -4.16 -3.25
C ALA A 38 -6.30 -4.33 -2.96
N ALA A 39 -5.90 -4.30 -1.68
CA ALA A 39 -4.54 -4.60 -1.28
C ALA A 39 -4.14 -6.06 -1.60
N LEU A 40 -5.04 -7.02 -1.38
CA LEU A 40 -4.77 -8.42 -1.71
C LEU A 40 -4.54 -8.63 -3.22
N ALA A 41 -5.33 -7.96 -4.07
CA ALA A 41 -5.13 -8.00 -5.52
C ALA A 41 -3.77 -7.43 -5.92
N LEU A 42 -3.40 -6.27 -5.36
CA LEU A 42 -2.08 -5.65 -5.61
C LEU A 42 -0.92 -6.51 -5.10
N MET A 43 -1.06 -7.14 -3.94
CA MET A 43 -0.07 -8.08 -3.41
C MET A 43 0.11 -9.29 -4.33
N ALA A 44 -0.99 -9.85 -4.84
CA ALA A 44 -0.93 -10.97 -5.79
C ALA A 44 -0.21 -10.58 -7.09
N ASP A 45 -0.47 -9.38 -7.62
CA ASP A 45 0.23 -8.85 -8.79
C ASP A 45 1.73 -8.65 -8.51
N LEU A 46 2.10 -8.06 -7.36
CA LEU A 46 3.50 -7.88 -6.96
C LEU A 46 4.24 -9.22 -6.81
N ILE A 47 3.61 -10.23 -6.21
CA ILE A 47 4.19 -11.58 -6.08
C ILE A 47 4.33 -12.24 -7.45
N LYS A 48 3.36 -12.07 -8.35
CA LYS A 48 3.42 -12.61 -9.70
C LYS A 48 4.53 -11.98 -10.53
N THR A 49 4.79 -10.68 -10.35
CA THR A 49 5.81 -9.95 -11.11
C THR A 49 7.22 -10.15 -10.56
N TYR A 50 7.40 -10.09 -9.23
CA TYR A 50 8.73 -10.09 -8.61
C TYR A 50 9.09 -11.43 -7.94
N GLY A 51 8.13 -12.34 -7.78
CA GLY A 51 8.29 -13.58 -7.04
C GLY A 51 8.13 -13.39 -5.53
N PRO A 52 7.67 -14.42 -4.81
CA PRO A 52 7.41 -14.34 -3.37
C PRO A 52 8.68 -14.14 -2.52
N ASP A 53 9.83 -14.64 -2.98
CA ASP A 53 11.11 -14.55 -2.27
C ASP A 53 11.83 -13.21 -2.45
N SER A 54 11.35 -12.35 -3.36
CA SER A 54 11.92 -11.03 -3.57
C SER A 54 11.70 -10.11 -2.38
N LEU A 55 12.53 -9.08 -2.25
CA LEU A 55 12.34 -8.02 -1.25
C LEU A 55 10.93 -7.41 -1.36
N ILE A 56 10.47 -7.16 -2.60
CA ILE A 56 9.14 -6.63 -2.89
C ILE A 56 8.04 -7.61 -2.45
N GLY A 57 8.18 -8.91 -2.76
CA GLY A 57 7.23 -9.95 -2.35
C GLY A 57 7.14 -10.12 -0.84
N ARG A 58 8.28 -10.07 -0.14
CA ARG A 58 8.35 -10.10 1.33
C ARG A 58 7.72 -8.85 1.95
N MET A 59 8.06 -7.67 1.46
CA MET A 59 7.46 -6.41 1.94
C MET A 59 5.96 -6.37 1.66
N ALA A 60 5.51 -6.81 0.49
CA ALA A 60 4.09 -6.90 0.17
C ALA A 60 3.35 -7.85 1.11
N SER A 61 3.95 -8.99 1.45
CA SER A 61 3.39 -9.93 2.42
C SER A 61 3.32 -9.34 3.83
N VAL A 62 4.36 -8.62 4.26
CA VAL A 62 4.37 -7.92 5.55
C VAL A 62 3.30 -6.83 5.60
N ILE A 63 3.15 -6.03 4.54
CA ILE A 63 2.13 -4.97 4.45
C ILE A 63 0.72 -5.58 4.46
N GLN A 64 0.51 -6.66 3.70
CA GLN A 64 -0.76 -7.38 3.68
C GLN A 64 -1.12 -7.96 5.06
N GLY A 65 -0.12 -8.39 5.85
CA GLY A 65 -0.32 -8.96 7.19
C GLY A 65 -0.27 -7.98 8.36
N SER A 66 0.29 -6.77 8.22
CA SER A 66 0.68 -5.91 9.35
C SER A 66 -0.39 -4.98 9.91
N THR A 67 -1.50 -4.70 9.22
CA THR A 67 -2.49 -3.76 9.79
C THR A 67 -3.90 -4.00 9.27
N ASP A 68 -4.86 -3.85 10.20
CA ASP A 68 -6.27 -3.63 9.93
C ASP A 68 -6.53 -2.24 9.35
N THR A 69 -7.63 -2.14 8.61
CA THR A 69 -8.08 -1.05 7.74
C THR A 69 -8.26 0.28 8.52
N THR A 70 -7.18 1.01 8.81
CA THR A 70 -7.20 2.16 9.76
C THR A 70 -8.06 3.32 9.26
N LEU A 71 -8.01 3.65 7.96
CA LEU A 71 -8.86 4.71 7.40
C LEU A 71 -10.33 4.30 7.34
N TYR A 72 -10.63 3.00 7.19
CA TYR A 72 -11.99 2.48 7.34
C TYR A 72 -12.50 2.67 8.77
N VAL A 73 -11.69 2.39 9.79
CA VAL A 73 -12.09 2.63 11.19
C VAL A 73 -12.35 4.11 11.43
N VAL A 74 -11.48 5.01 10.95
CA VAL A 74 -11.68 6.46 11.08
C VAL A 74 -12.94 6.92 10.33
N THR A 75 -13.18 6.46 9.10
CA THR A 75 -14.39 6.84 8.34
C THR A 75 -15.67 6.24 8.92
N VAL A 76 -15.66 5.03 9.46
CA VAL A 76 -16.82 4.46 10.18
C VAL A 76 -17.07 5.23 11.47
N TYR A 77 -16.04 5.56 12.26
CA TYR A 77 -16.22 6.33 13.49
C TYR A 77 -16.67 7.78 13.25
N PHE A 78 -16.08 8.50 12.29
CA PHE A 78 -16.50 9.87 11.97
C PHE A 78 -17.75 9.94 11.08
N GLY A 79 -18.06 8.88 10.32
CA GLY A 79 -19.26 8.79 9.50
C GLY A 79 -20.50 8.29 10.24
N ALA A 80 -20.34 7.48 11.30
CA ALA A 80 -21.45 7.00 12.13
C ALA A 80 -21.86 7.97 13.25
N VAL A 81 -21.05 9.01 13.51
CA VAL A 81 -21.36 10.09 14.47
C VAL A 81 -21.99 11.31 13.76
N GLY A 82 -22.34 11.16 12.47
CA GLY A 82 -23.14 12.13 11.70
C GLY A 82 -24.63 11.82 11.75
#